data_AF-A0A7K2W288-F1
#
_entry.id   AF-A0A7K2W288-F1
#
_cell.length_a   1.000
_cell.length_b   1.000
_cell.length_c   1.000
_cell.angle_alpha   90.00
_cell.angle_beta   90.00
_cell.angle_gamma   90.00
#
_symmetry.space_group_name_H-M   'P 1'
#
loop_
_entity.id
_entity.type
_entity.pdbx_description
1 polymer ?
#
loop_
_entity_poly.entity_id
_entity_poly.type
_entity_poly.pdbx_seq_one_letter_code
_entity_poly.pdbx_strand_id
1 'polypeptide(L)' 'MCPDCEDFARTVLLLGQLALYADMTGADLDFVEAVSPSLAVSLPEPPPGTFPPGYDPSDGPDYPGGDV' A
#
# COMPACT_ATOMS: atom_id res chain seq x y z
N MET A 1 -17.10 6.44 -31.99
CA MET A 1 -16.32 5.87 -30.87
C MET A 1 -17.03 6.30 -29.60
N CYS A 2 -17.38 5.35 -28.72
CA CYS A 2 -18.11 5.59 -27.47
C CYS A 2 -17.05 5.83 -26.37
N PRO A 3 -16.86 7.06 -25.87
CA PRO A 3 -15.78 7.37 -24.92
C PRO A 3 -15.89 6.55 -23.63
N ASP A 4 -17.11 6.42 -23.11
CA ASP A 4 -17.38 5.69 -21.86
C ASP A 4 -17.13 4.18 -22.00
N CYS A 5 -17.24 3.65 -23.22
CA CYS A 5 -17.00 2.25 -23.51
C CYS A 5 -15.51 1.90 -23.43
N GLU A 6 -14.63 2.84 -23.83
CA GLU A 6 -13.18 2.67 -23.72
C GLU A 6 -12.72 2.76 -22.26
N ASP A 7 -13.30 3.68 -21.49
CA ASP A 7 -13.03 3.80 -20.06
C ASP A 7 -13.51 2.55 -19.30
N PHE A 8 -14.72 2.06 -19.58
CA PHE A 8 -15.23 0.83 -19.00
C PHE A 8 -14.33 -0.37 -19.32
N ALA A 9 -13.94 -0.55 -20.59
CA ALA A 9 -13.06 -1.63 -20.99
C ALA A 9 -11.68 -1.54 -20.31
N ARG A 10 -11.14 -0.32 -20.18
CA ARG A 10 -9.88 -0.08 -19.47
C ARG A 10 -10.01 -0.45 -17.98
N THR A 11 -11.09 -0.05 -17.33
CA THR A 11 -11.34 -0.38 -15.92
C THR A 11 -11.43 -1.90 -15.72
N VAL A 12 -12.19 -2.60 -16.56
CA VAL A 12 -12.32 -4.06 -16.47
C VAL A 12 -10.96 -4.75 -16.65
N LEU A 13 -10.15 -4.27 -17.60
CA LEU A 13 -8.82 -4.82 -17.84
C LEU A 13 -7.88 -4.61 -16.64
N LEU A 14 -7.86 -3.41 -16.06
CA LEU A 14 -7.03 -3.10 -14.90
C LEU A 14 -7.45 -3.91 -13.66
N LEU A 15 -8.75 -4.09 -13.43
CA LEU A 15 -9.26 -4.93 -12.34
C LEU A 15 -8.84 -6.39 -12.51
N GLY A 16 -8.88 -6.92 -13.74
CA GLY A 16 -8.42 -8.27 -14.03
C GLY A 16 -6.91 -8.45 -13.78
N GLN A 17 -6.10 -7.48 -14.18
CA GLN A 17 -4.65 -7.49 -13.92
C GLN A 17 -4.35 -7.42 -12.42
N LEU A 18 -5.08 -6.60 -11.68
CA LEU A 18 -4.95 -6.50 -10.22
C LEU A 18 -5.29 -7.83 -9.55
N ALA A 19 -6.38 -8.48 -9.96
CA ALA A 19 -6.77 -9.78 -9.41
C ALA A 19 -5.70 -10.86 -9.63
N LEU A 20 -5.11 -10.90 -10.84
CA LEU A 20 -4.01 -11.83 -11.14
C LEU A 20 -2.73 -11.51 -10.36
N TYR A 21 -2.40 -10.22 -10.20
CA TYR A 21 -1.25 -9.81 -9.41
C TYR A 21 -1.41 -10.22 -7.94
N ALA A 22 -2.59 -10.04 -7.37
CA ALA A 22 -2.89 -10.38 -5.98
C ALA A 22 -2.88 -11.89 -5.68
N ASP A 23 -3.04 -12.76 -6.69
CA ASP A 23 -2.95 -14.21 -6.55
C ASP A 23 -1.50 -14.73 -6.51
N MET A 24 -0.51 -13.88 -6.88
CA MET A 24 0.90 -14.27 -6.84
C MET A 24 1.40 -14.33 -5.40
N THR A 25 2.15 -15.39 -5.07
CA THR A 25 2.78 -15.56 -3.76
C THR A 25 3.68 -14.37 -3.42
N GLY A 26 3.40 -13.69 -2.30
CA GLY A 26 4.20 -12.56 -1.80
C GLY A 26 3.92 -11.22 -2.46
N ALA A 27 2.91 -11.13 -3.35
CA ALA A 27 2.57 -9.88 -4.04
C ALA A 27 2.18 -8.74 -3.09
N ASP A 28 1.63 -9.08 -1.92
CA ASP A 28 1.32 -8.14 -0.84
C ASP A 28 2.58 -7.53 -0.23
N LEU A 29 3.58 -8.36 0.09
CA LEU A 29 4.85 -7.92 0.63
C LEU A 29 5.63 -7.08 -0.39
N ASP A 30 5.72 -7.55 -1.64
CA ASP A 30 6.39 -6.83 -2.73
C ASP A 30 5.73 -5.46 -2.97
N PHE A 31 4.39 -5.41 -2.91
CA PHE A 31 3.65 -4.15 -3.02
C PHE A 31 3.97 -3.20 -1.86
N VAL A 32 3.97 -3.69 -0.62
CA VAL A 32 4.31 -2.88 0.55
C VAL A 32 5.75 -2.37 0.47
N GLU A 33 6.71 -3.21 0.09
CA GLU A 33 8.10 -2.81 -0.10
C GLU A 33 8.22 -1.68 -1.14
N ALA A 34 7.53 -1.81 -2.28
CA ALA A 34 7.58 -0.83 -3.35
C ALA A 34 6.89 0.51 -3.00
N VAL A 35 5.74 0.46 -2.31
CA VAL A 35 4.87 1.64 -2.13
C VAL A 35 5.09 2.35 -0.78
N SER A 36 5.49 1.61 0.26
CA SER A 36 5.64 2.16 1.61
C SER A 36 6.56 3.40 1.69
N PRO A 37 7.69 3.51 0.97
CA PRO A 37 8.56 4.69 1.09
C PRO A 37 7.89 5.95 0.54
N SER A 38 7.18 5.82 -0.59
CA SER A 38 6.46 6.94 -1.20
C SER A 38 5.28 7.37 -0.33
N LEU A 39 4.57 6.42 0.28
CA LEU A 39 3.51 6.72 1.24
C LEU A 39 4.07 7.45 2.47
N ALA A 40 5.14 6.93 3.08
CA ALA A 40 5.75 7.51 4.27
C ALA A 40 6.18 8.97 4.06
N VAL A 41 6.80 9.29 2.92
CA VAL A 41 7.23 10.65 2.57
C VAL A 41 6.05 11.58 2.24
N SER A 42 4.91 11.02 1.81
CA SER A 42 3.73 11.81 1.45
C SER A 42 2.87 12.19 2.66
N LEU A 43 3.08 11.54 3.81
CA LEU A 43 2.34 11.83 5.02
C LEU A 43 2.81 13.19 5.61
N PRO A 44 1.88 13.99 6.15
CA PRO A 44 2.24 15.20 6.86
C PRO A 44 3.07 14.88 8.09
N GLU A 45 3.96 15.81 8.46
CA GLU A 45 4.75 15.69 9.69
C GLU A 45 3.81 15.47 10.89
N PRO A 46 4.04 14.43 11.70
CA PRO A 46 3.19 14.17 12.86
C PRO A 46 3.29 15.29 13.89
N PRO A 47 2.19 15.57 14.62
CA PRO A 47 2.20 16.56 15.70
C PRO A 47 3.30 16.30 16.74
N PRO A 48 3.82 17.34 17.41
CA PRO A 48 4.75 17.16 18.53
C PRO A 48 4.15 16.24 19.60
N GLY A 49 4.93 15.27 20.08
CA GLY A 49 4.49 14.30 21.09
C GLY A 49 3.68 13.12 20.56
N THR A 50 3.52 12.99 19.23
CA THR A 50 2.88 11.81 18.61
C THR A 50 3.66 10.54 18.90
N PHE A 51 4.99 10.61 18.91
CA PHE A 51 5.86 9.47 19.17
C PHE A 51 6.43 9.50 20.57
N PRO A 52 6.49 8.34 21.27
CA PRO A 52 7.09 8.24 22.59
C PRO A 52 8.61 8.49 22.55
N PRO A 53 9.23 8.87 23.68
CA PRO A 53 10.68 8.97 23.78
C PRO A 53 11.35 7.64 23.43
N GLY A 54 12.29 7.65 22.50
CA GLY A 54 12.96 6.44 22.03
C GLY A 54 12.22 5.66 20.93
N TYR A 55 11.15 6.24 20.35
CA TYR A 55 10.52 5.68 19.16
C TYR A 55 11.51 5.58 18.01
N ASP A 56 11.71 4.37 17.49
CA ASP A 56 12.43 4.12 16.26
C ASP A 56 11.44 4.08 15.09
N PRO A 57 11.51 5.04 14.14
CA PRO A 57 10.64 5.07 12.97
C PRO A 57 10.79 3.84 12.06
N SER A 58 11.85 3.05 12.22
CA SER A 58 12.11 1.83 11.44
C SER A 58 11.57 0.55 12.05
N ASP A 59 11.17 0.56 13.33
CA ASP A 59 10.72 -0.63 14.06
C ASP A 59 9.24 -0.98 13.79
N GLY A 60 8.54 -0.11 13.06
CA GLY A 60 7.11 -0.29 12.74
C GLY A 60 6.21 -0.32 13.98
N PRO A 61 4.88 -0.26 13.82
CA PRO A 61 3.96 -0.46 14.93
C PRO A 61 3.77 -1.96 15.20
N ASP A 62 3.57 -2.33 16.47
CA ASP A 62 3.15 -3.67 16.87
C ASP A 62 1.74 -3.96 16.33
N TYR A 63 1.66 -4.59 15.16
CA TYR A 63 0.39 -5.04 14.60
C TYR A 63 -0.11 -6.27 15.35
N PRO A 64 -1.37 -6.29 15.82
CA PRO A 64 -1.93 -7.48 16.47
C PRO A 64 -1.98 -8.63 15.46
N GLY A 65 -1.18 -9.67 15.70
CA GLY A 65 -1.03 -10.83 14.81
C GLY A 65 0.41 -11.21 14.46
N GLY A 66 1.42 -10.45 14.93
CA GLY A 66 2.84 -10.72 14.67
C GLY A 66 3.47 -11.88 15.44
N ASP A 67 2.71 -12.57 16.29
CA ASP A 67 3.17 -13.79 16.98
C ASP A 67 2.82 -15.04 16.15
N VAL A 68 3.67 -15.38 15.16
CA VAL A 68 3.73 -16.73 14.56
C VAL A 68 5.16 -17.11 14.22
#